data_AF-A0A968JPR7-F1
#
_entry.id   AF-A0A968JPR7-F1
#
_cell.length_a   1.000
_cell.length_b   1.000
_cell.length_c   1.000
_cell.angle_alpha   90.00
_cell.angle_beta   90.00
_cell.angle_gamma   90.00
#
_symmetry.space_group_name_H-M   'P 1'
#
loop_
_entity.id
_entity.type
_entity.pdbx_description
1 polymer ?
#
loop_
_entity_poly.entity_id
_entity_poly.type
_entity_poly.pdbx_seq_one_letter_code
_entity_poly.pdbx_strand_id
1 'polypeptide(L)'
;MTRIIIVSVMMLLIQLSVFAQKDDDLTLFTIDNQAIKLSEFQYIYDKTNGEKADYSKVSLEEYLELYIKFKLKVQKAKDMKLDTVPTLNTELAGYRQQLANSYLIDRQITDKLMREAYERKKQDVDISHIMIAVNSNASPADTLKALNKIKDLQAQIKSGKSFEELAANFSDDGTSKEKGGRVGYITAVLSSGFYDLETTAYQAPLNQVVGPVRTSLGYHW
;
A
#
# COMPACT_ATOMS: atom_id res chain seq x y z
N MET A 1 39.82 -12.21 42.74
CA MET A 1 39.68 -13.35 41.79
C MET A 1 38.25 -13.90 41.74
N THR A 2 37.60 -14.16 42.87
CA THR A 2 36.22 -14.72 42.95
C THR A 2 35.15 -13.91 42.21
N ARG A 3 35.22 -12.57 42.20
CA ARG A 3 34.24 -11.73 41.47
C ARG A 3 34.38 -11.78 39.94
N ILE A 4 35.59 -11.95 39.41
CA ILE A 4 35.82 -12.04 37.96
C ILE A 4 35.34 -13.40 37.44
N ILE A 5 35.55 -14.46 38.22
CA ILE A 5 35.09 -15.82 37.89
C ILE A 5 33.56 -15.88 37.82
N ILE A 6 32.84 -15.22 38.74
CA ILE A 6 31.37 -15.19 38.74
C ILE A 6 30.82 -14.48 37.50
N VAL A 7 31.43 -13.35 37.08
CA VAL A 7 31.00 -12.62 35.87
C VAL A 7 31.29 -13.43 34.61
N SER A 8 32.43 -14.12 34.52
CA SER A 8 32.76 -14.99 33.38
C SER A 8 31.84 -16.21 33.27
N VAL A 9 31.45 -16.83 34.39
CA VAL A 9 30.49 -17.95 34.40
C VAL A 9 29.08 -17.49 33.99
N MET A 10 28.66 -16.30 34.43
CA MET A 10 27.35 -15.74 34.06
C MET A 10 27.29 -15.36 32.57
N MET A 11 28.39 -14.86 32.00
CA MET A 11 28.49 -14.55 30.57
C MET A 11 28.53 -15.83 29.70
N LEU A 12 29.11 -16.93 30.20
CA LEU A 12 29.09 -18.24 29.54
C LEU A 12 27.69 -18.88 29.55
N LEU A 13 26.92 -18.70 30.64
CA LEU A 13 25.53 -19.16 30.74
C LEU A 13 24.57 -18.39 29.82
N ILE A 14 24.81 -17.09 29.62
CA ILE A 14 24.03 -16.29 28.66
C ILE A 14 24.33 -16.73 27.22
N GLN A 15 25.58 -17.08 26.88
CA GLN A 15 25.93 -17.57 25.53
C GLN A 15 25.32 -18.94 25.20
N LEU A 16 25.13 -19.82 26.18
CA LEU A 16 24.41 -21.09 26.00
C LEU A 16 22.91 -20.91 25.79
N SER A 17 22.34 -19.79 26.22
CA SER A 17 20.91 -19.46 26.05
C SER A 17 20.56 -18.98 24.64
N VAL A 18 21.55 -18.47 23.89
CA VAL A 18 21.33 -17.89 22.55
C VAL A 18 21.24 -18.97 21.45
N PHE A 19 21.76 -20.18 21.69
CA PHE A 19 21.69 -21.30 20.74
C PHE A 19 20.40 -22.14 20.83
N ALA A 20 19.46 -21.77 21.70
CA ALA A 20 18.20 -22.51 21.89
C ALA A 20 17.04 -22.08 20.96
N GLN A 21 17.22 -21.03 20.13
CA GLN A 21 16.22 -20.61 19.14
C GLN A 21 16.40 -21.29 17.79
N LYS A 22 16.61 -22.60 17.79
CA LYS A 22 16.41 -23.39 16.59
C LYS A 22 15.00 -23.94 16.66
N ASP A 23 14.06 -23.18 16.10
CA ASP A 23 12.70 -23.64 15.84
C ASP A 23 12.79 -24.70 14.72
N ASP A 24 13.36 -25.87 15.06
CA ASP A 24 13.51 -27.00 14.15
C ASP A 24 12.11 -27.63 14.02
N ASP A 25 11.26 -26.99 13.21
CA ASP A 25 9.93 -27.47 12.88
C ASP A 25 10.02 -28.91 12.35
N LEU A 26 9.58 -29.84 13.20
CA LEU A 26 9.79 -31.27 13.02
C LEU A 26 9.03 -31.77 11.79
N THR A 27 9.66 -32.62 10.99
CA THR A 27 8.95 -33.34 9.94
C THR A 27 8.10 -34.44 10.57
N LEU A 28 6.78 -34.35 10.39
CA LEU A 28 5.82 -35.34 10.90
C LEU A 28 5.76 -36.58 10.01
N PHE A 29 5.68 -36.37 8.68
CA PHE A 29 5.78 -37.43 7.67
C PHE A 29 6.21 -36.84 6.33
N THR A 30 6.44 -37.70 5.33
CA THR A 30 6.80 -37.29 3.96
C THR A 30 5.87 -37.92 2.93
N ILE A 31 5.62 -37.21 1.83
CA ILE A 31 4.96 -37.71 0.62
C ILE A 31 5.81 -37.26 -0.57
N ASP A 32 6.27 -38.18 -1.42
CA ASP A 32 7.11 -37.89 -2.59
C ASP A 32 8.26 -36.91 -2.30
N ASN A 33 9.01 -37.18 -1.21
CA ASN A 33 10.12 -36.37 -0.69
C ASN A 33 9.74 -34.95 -0.22
N GLN A 34 8.45 -34.61 -0.17
CA GLN A 34 7.97 -33.38 0.46
C GLN A 34 7.74 -33.63 1.95
N ALA A 35 8.45 -32.88 2.79
CA ALA A 35 8.27 -32.91 4.23
C ALA A 35 7.00 -32.18 4.63
N ILE A 36 6.11 -32.87 5.34
CA ILE A 36 4.96 -32.27 6.01
C ILE A 36 5.32 -32.04 7.48
N LYS A 37 5.10 -30.80 7.93
CA LYS A 37 5.60 -30.32 9.22
C LYS A 37 4.62 -30.55 10.35
N LEU A 38 5.16 -30.75 11.56
CA LEU A 38 4.36 -30.88 12.78
C LEU A 38 3.59 -29.59 13.07
N SER A 39 4.23 -28.42 12.88
CA SER A 39 3.58 -27.11 13.05
C SER A 39 2.35 -26.96 12.15
N GLU A 40 2.45 -27.40 10.89
CA GLU A 40 1.36 -27.35 9.93
C GLU A 40 0.20 -28.25 10.36
N PHE A 41 0.51 -29.47 10.78
CA PHE A 41 -0.49 -30.41 11.29
C PHE A 41 -1.22 -29.83 12.50
N GLN A 42 -0.48 -29.31 13.48
CA GLN A 42 -1.04 -28.75 14.70
C GLN A 42 -1.93 -27.53 14.39
N TYR A 43 -1.47 -26.61 13.54
CA TYR A 43 -2.28 -25.48 13.10
C TYR A 43 -3.62 -25.91 12.48
N ILE A 44 -3.59 -26.93 11.62
CA ILE A 44 -4.79 -27.43 10.94
C ILE A 44 -5.70 -28.21 11.90
N TYR A 45 -5.14 -29.00 12.82
CA TYR A 45 -5.88 -29.69 13.88
C TYR A 45 -6.62 -28.69 14.78
N ASP A 46 -5.90 -27.69 15.29
CA ASP A 46 -6.44 -26.67 16.20
C ASP A 46 -7.53 -25.84 15.51
N LYS A 47 -7.29 -25.46 14.25
CA LYS A 47 -8.27 -24.70 13.46
C LYS A 47 -9.54 -25.50 13.18
N THR A 48 -9.43 -26.82 12.98
CA THR A 48 -10.57 -27.68 12.68
C THR A 48 -11.42 -27.95 13.92
N ASN A 49 -10.77 -28.17 15.07
CA ASN A 49 -11.45 -28.58 16.30
C ASN A 49 -11.76 -27.41 17.25
N GLY A 50 -11.10 -26.26 17.09
CA GLY A 50 -11.31 -25.04 17.86
C GLY A 50 -11.11 -25.25 19.37
N GLU A 51 -11.94 -24.59 20.17
CA GLU A 51 -11.90 -24.67 21.65
C GLU A 51 -12.16 -26.08 22.21
N LYS A 52 -12.62 -27.03 21.39
CA LYS A 52 -12.95 -28.41 21.78
C LYS A 52 -11.88 -29.43 21.37
N ALA A 53 -10.69 -28.96 21.01
CA ALA A 53 -9.58 -29.82 20.62
C ALA A 53 -9.26 -30.88 21.71
N ASP A 54 -9.30 -32.16 21.33
CA ASP A 54 -8.94 -33.28 22.20
C ASP A 54 -7.55 -33.79 21.86
N TYR A 55 -6.55 -33.43 22.64
CA TYR A 55 -5.17 -33.89 22.42
C TYR A 55 -4.90 -35.30 22.95
N SER A 56 -5.94 -36.10 23.19
CA SER A 56 -5.77 -37.52 23.44
C SER A 56 -5.08 -38.21 22.26
N LYS A 57 -4.29 -39.23 22.56
CA LYS A 57 -3.57 -40.01 21.55
C LYS A 57 -4.51 -40.52 20.46
N VAL A 58 -5.70 -41.01 20.84
CA VAL A 58 -6.70 -41.55 19.92
C VAL A 58 -7.18 -40.49 18.94
N SER A 59 -7.58 -39.31 19.43
CA SER A 59 -8.06 -38.23 18.56
C SER A 59 -6.97 -37.73 17.59
N LEU A 60 -5.73 -37.59 18.07
CA LEU A 60 -4.61 -37.17 17.25
C LEU A 60 -4.26 -38.21 16.17
N GLU A 61 -4.29 -39.50 16.50
CA GLU A 61 -4.04 -40.59 15.55
C GLU A 61 -5.13 -40.67 14.47
N GLU A 62 -6.40 -40.57 14.85
CA GLU A 62 -7.53 -40.55 13.92
C GLU A 62 -7.45 -39.36 12.95
N TYR A 63 -7.17 -38.16 13.48
CA TYR A 63 -7.03 -36.97 12.64
C TYR A 63 -5.78 -37.03 11.75
N LEU A 64 -4.66 -37.58 12.26
CA LEU A 64 -3.45 -37.81 11.47
C LEU A 64 -3.72 -38.70 10.26
N GLU A 65 -4.50 -39.78 10.42
CA GLU A 65 -4.86 -40.64 9.30
C GLU A 65 -5.68 -39.89 8.24
N LEU A 66 -6.66 -39.07 8.66
CA LEU A 66 -7.45 -38.24 7.75
C LEU A 66 -6.57 -37.20 7.03
N TYR A 67 -5.64 -36.58 7.75
CA TYR A 67 -4.74 -35.58 7.21
C TYR A 67 -3.75 -36.18 6.20
N ILE A 68 -3.21 -37.37 6.46
CA ILE A 68 -2.37 -38.10 5.49
C ILE A 68 -3.18 -38.41 4.22
N LYS A 69 -4.39 -38.95 4.35
CA LYS A 69 -5.28 -39.22 3.19
C LYS A 69 -5.59 -37.95 2.40
N PHE A 70 -5.84 -36.83 3.09
CA PHE A 70 -6.04 -35.54 2.45
C PHE A 70 -4.80 -35.10 1.65
N LYS A 71 -3.61 -35.16 2.24
CA LYS A 71 -2.36 -34.79 1.56
C LYS A 71 -2.05 -35.66 0.35
N LEU A 72 -2.31 -36.98 0.43
CA LEU A 72 -2.17 -37.89 -0.71
C LEU A 72 -3.12 -37.52 -1.86
N LYS A 73 -4.38 -37.15 -1.56
CA LYS A 73 -5.33 -36.67 -2.58
C LYS A 73 -4.87 -35.37 -3.23
N VAL A 74 -4.33 -34.44 -2.45
CA VAL A 74 -3.76 -33.19 -2.96
C VAL A 74 -2.56 -33.47 -3.87
N GLN A 75 -1.65 -34.36 -3.46
CA GLN A 75 -0.50 -34.74 -4.28
C GLN A 75 -0.98 -35.35 -5.60
N LYS A 76 -1.93 -36.29 -5.57
CA LYS A 76 -2.50 -36.87 -6.78
C LYS A 76 -3.12 -35.83 -7.71
N ALA A 77 -3.81 -34.82 -7.16
CA ALA A 77 -4.38 -33.72 -7.94
C ALA A 77 -3.30 -32.87 -8.61
N LYS A 78 -2.16 -32.61 -7.94
CA LYS A 78 -0.99 -31.93 -8.51
C LYS A 78 -0.30 -32.75 -9.60
N ASP A 79 -0.17 -34.07 -9.41
CA ASP A 79 0.37 -34.97 -10.44
C ASP A 79 -0.50 -34.95 -11.70
N MET A 80 -1.81 -34.78 -11.53
CA MET A 80 -2.79 -34.58 -12.60
C MET A 80 -2.81 -33.14 -13.15
N LYS A 81 -1.94 -32.26 -12.63
CA LYS A 81 -1.83 -30.83 -12.98
C LYS A 81 -3.11 -30.03 -12.82
N LEU A 82 -4.01 -30.45 -11.92
CA LEU A 82 -5.26 -29.75 -11.67
C LEU A 82 -5.05 -28.35 -11.06
N ASP A 83 -3.90 -28.13 -10.42
CA ASP A 83 -3.44 -26.83 -9.91
C ASP A 83 -3.02 -25.84 -11.02
N THR A 84 -2.90 -26.30 -12.28
CA THR A 84 -2.54 -25.45 -13.43
C THR A 84 -3.75 -24.95 -14.22
N VAL A 85 -4.97 -25.37 -13.83
CA VAL A 85 -6.21 -24.98 -14.51
C VAL A 85 -6.42 -23.45 -14.45
N PRO A 86 -6.64 -22.76 -15.59
CA PRO A 86 -6.75 -21.30 -15.62
C PRO A 86 -7.82 -20.71 -14.70
N THR A 87 -8.99 -21.36 -14.61
CA THR A 87 -10.08 -20.91 -13.74
C THR A 87 -9.68 -20.95 -12.27
N LEU A 88 -9.05 -22.04 -11.82
CA LEU A 88 -8.54 -22.18 -10.46
C LEU A 88 -7.45 -21.15 -10.14
N ASN A 89 -6.53 -20.90 -11.08
CA ASN A 89 -5.50 -19.87 -10.89
C ASN A 89 -6.10 -18.47 -10.75
N THR A 90 -7.13 -18.16 -11.52
CA THR A 90 -7.84 -16.88 -11.45
C THR A 90 -8.55 -16.71 -10.10
N GLU A 91 -9.24 -17.76 -9.65
CA GLU A 91 -9.92 -17.77 -8.36
C GLU A 91 -8.94 -17.64 -7.18
N LEU A 92 -7.86 -18.41 -7.18
CA LEU A 92 -6.80 -18.33 -6.17
C LEU A 92 -6.13 -16.95 -6.14
N ALA A 93 -5.91 -16.32 -7.29
CA ALA A 93 -5.39 -14.97 -7.36
C ALA A 93 -6.35 -13.97 -6.70
N GLY A 94 -7.66 -14.11 -6.95
CA GLY A 94 -8.70 -13.31 -6.29
C GLY A 94 -8.68 -13.44 -4.77
N TYR A 95 -8.64 -14.66 -4.23
CA TYR A 95 -8.55 -14.89 -2.78
C TYR A 95 -7.28 -14.31 -2.17
N ARG A 96 -6.13 -14.46 -2.84
CA ARG A 96 -4.87 -13.86 -2.40
C ARG A 96 -4.98 -12.34 -2.34
N GLN A 97 -5.57 -11.71 -3.34
CA GLN A 97 -5.75 -10.26 -3.37
C GLN A 97 -6.67 -9.78 -2.23
N GLN A 98 -7.79 -10.45 -2.01
CA GLN A 98 -8.72 -10.12 -0.92
C GLN A 98 -8.06 -10.21 0.45
N LEU A 99 -7.30 -11.28 0.71
CA LEU A 99 -6.58 -11.45 1.96
C LEU A 99 -5.46 -10.42 2.10
N ALA A 100 -4.71 -10.16 1.02
CA ALA A 100 -3.62 -9.19 1.02
C ALA A 100 -4.10 -7.77 1.34
N ASN A 101 -5.28 -7.34 0.88
CA ASN A 101 -5.80 -6.00 1.15
C ASN A 101 -5.83 -5.64 2.64
N SER A 102 -6.14 -6.59 3.53
CA SER A 102 -6.16 -6.36 4.98
C SER A 102 -4.75 -6.16 5.57
N TYR A 103 -3.74 -6.79 4.96
CA TYR A 103 -2.35 -6.74 5.40
C TYR A 103 -1.52 -5.65 4.70
N LEU A 104 -1.95 -5.19 3.52
CA LEU A 104 -1.29 -4.14 2.74
C LEU A 104 -1.64 -2.73 3.23
N ILE A 105 -2.64 -2.58 4.11
CA ILE A 105 -2.94 -1.31 4.76
C ILE A 105 -1.90 -1.07 5.84
N ASP A 106 -0.89 -0.27 5.51
CA ASP A 106 0.05 0.24 6.49
C ASP A 106 -0.68 1.18 7.46
N ARG A 107 -0.89 0.72 8.69
CA ARG A 107 -1.55 1.47 9.75
C ARG A 107 -0.91 2.84 9.96
N GLN A 108 0.41 2.96 9.84
CA GLN A 108 1.11 4.24 10.01
C GLN A 108 0.76 5.22 8.89
N ILE A 109 0.68 4.74 7.64
CA ILE A 109 0.26 5.56 6.50
C ILE A 109 -1.20 5.98 6.67
N THR A 110 -2.08 5.06 7.06
CA THR A 110 -3.49 5.37 7.30
C THR A 110 -3.66 6.42 8.40
N ASP A 111 -3.01 6.25 9.54
CA ASP A 111 -3.09 7.19 10.66
C ASP A 111 -2.57 8.58 10.25
N LYS A 112 -1.48 8.62 9.46
CA LYS A 112 -0.93 9.88 8.94
C LYS A 112 -1.93 10.58 8.01
N LEU A 113 -2.51 9.87 7.05
CA LEU A 113 -3.48 10.44 6.11
C LEU A 113 -4.78 10.87 6.81
N MET A 114 -5.23 10.12 7.83
CA MET A 114 -6.40 10.50 8.63
C MET A 114 -6.14 11.79 9.41
N ARG A 115 -4.98 11.93 10.05
CA ARG A 115 -4.59 13.17 10.75
C ARG A 115 -4.48 14.34 9.79
N GLU A 116 -3.83 14.13 8.64
CA GLU A 116 -3.71 15.15 7.60
C GLU A 116 -5.09 15.64 7.12
N ALA A 117 -5.99 14.72 6.78
CA ALA A 117 -7.34 15.06 6.36
C ALA A 117 -8.11 15.80 7.47
N TYR A 118 -7.97 15.37 8.73
CA TYR A 118 -8.60 16.04 9.87
C TYR A 118 -8.09 17.48 10.04
N GLU A 119 -6.77 17.70 9.99
CA GLU A 119 -6.19 19.04 10.12
C GLU A 119 -6.61 19.95 8.98
N ARG A 120 -6.58 19.45 7.73
CA ARG A 120 -7.00 20.23 6.55
C ARG A 120 -8.50 20.58 6.60
N LYS A 121 -9.37 19.70 7.10
CA LYS A 121 -10.82 19.96 7.23
C LYS A 121 -11.19 21.05 8.24
N LYS A 122 -10.25 21.55 9.04
CA LYS A 122 -10.52 22.67 9.96
C LYS A 122 -10.69 24.01 9.23
N GLN A 123 -10.26 24.10 7.98
CA GLN A 123 -10.37 25.32 7.17
C GLN A 123 -10.58 25.01 5.69
N ASP A 124 -11.35 25.85 5.02
CA ASP A 124 -11.41 25.89 3.57
C ASP A 124 -10.35 26.86 3.04
N VAL A 125 -9.84 26.60 1.83
CA VAL A 125 -8.86 27.47 1.17
C VAL A 125 -9.41 27.99 -0.15
N ASP A 126 -9.38 29.30 -0.36
CA ASP A 126 -9.78 29.94 -1.63
C ASP A 126 -8.62 29.90 -2.61
N ILE A 127 -8.81 29.24 -3.76
CA ILE A 127 -7.76 29.07 -4.76
C ILE A 127 -8.18 29.58 -6.14
N SER A 128 -7.17 30.02 -6.88
CA SER A 128 -7.21 30.20 -8.32
C SER A 128 -6.19 29.27 -8.96
N HIS A 129 -6.44 28.84 -10.19
CA HIS A 129 -5.51 28.03 -10.93
C HIS A 129 -5.53 28.31 -12.43
N ILE A 130 -4.45 27.92 -13.11
CA ILE A 130 -4.38 27.81 -14.56
C ILE A 130 -4.07 26.35 -14.90
N MET A 131 -4.97 25.71 -15.65
CA MET A 131 -4.78 24.34 -16.11
C MET A 131 -4.25 24.33 -17.54
N ILE A 132 -3.18 23.58 -17.78
CA ILE A 132 -2.75 23.20 -19.13
C ILE A 132 -3.04 21.72 -19.32
N ALA A 133 -3.96 21.39 -20.23
CA ALA A 133 -4.45 20.04 -20.44
C ALA A 133 -3.36 19.13 -21.02
N VAL A 134 -3.15 17.97 -20.38
CA VAL A 134 -2.19 16.95 -20.82
C VAL A 134 -2.73 15.57 -20.48
N ASN A 135 -2.88 14.71 -21.48
CA ASN A 135 -3.34 13.33 -21.29
C ASN A 135 -2.43 12.57 -20.31
N SER A 136 -2.99 11.71 -19.45
CA SER A 136 -2.22 10.90 -18.50
C SER A 136 -1.09 10.09 -19.14
N ASN A 137 -1.28 9.69 -20.40
CA ASN A 137 -0.34 8.88 -21.19
C ASN A 137 0.39 9.71 -22.26
N ALA A 138 0.44 11.04 -22.10
CA ALA A 138 1.09 11.94 -23.05
C ALA A 138 2.57 11.61 -23.24
N SER A 139 3.08 11.87 -24.44
CA SER A 139 4.51 11.67 -24.72
C SER A 139 5.38 12.63 -23.89
N PRO A 140 6.67 12.31 -23.69
CA PRO A 140 7.61 13.25 -23.07
C PRO A 140 7.68 14.60 -23.79
N ALA A 141 7.52 14.61 -25.12
CA ALA A 141 7.52 15.83 -25.92
C ALA A 141 6.30 16.72 -25.63
N ASP A 142 5.10 16.13 -25.51
CA ASP A 142 3.88 16.88 -25.19
C ASP A 142 3.92 17.45 -23.77
N THR A 143 4.47 16.67 -22.84
CA THR A 143 4.68 17.10 -21.46
C THR A 143 5.66 18.27 -21.40
N LEU A 144 6.78 18.19 -22.12
CA LEU A 144 7.76 19.27 -22.17
C LEU A 144 7.16 20.55 -22.78
N LYS A 145 6.32 20.43 -23.81
CA LYS A 145 5.60 21.55 -24.40
C LYS A 145 4.69 22.25 -23.39
N ALA A 146 3.94 21.48 -22.60
CA ALA A 146 3.07 22.02 -21.56
C ALA A 146 3.88 22.73 -20.45
N LEU A 147 4.95 22.11 -19.97
CA LEU A 147 5.81 22.70 -18.93
C LEU A 147 6.49 23.99 -19.41
N ASN A 148 6.94 24.04 -20.67
CA ASN A 148 7.49 25.26 -21.25
C ASN A 148 6.45 26.37 -21.37
N LYS A 149 5.20 26.04 -21.76
CA LYS A 149 4.09 27.00 -21.77
C LYS A 149 3.85 27.56 -20.36
N ILE A 150 3.80 26.72 -19.34
CA ILE A 150 3.60 27.17 -17.94
C ILE A 150 4.75 28.09 -17.50
N LYS A 151 5.99 27.71 -17.78
CA LYS A 151 7.16 28.52 -17.42
C LYS A 151 7.13 29.91 -18.05
N ASP A 152 6.72 30.00 -19.31
CA ASP A 152 6.56 31.28 -20.00
C ASP A 152 5.46 32.14 -19.36
N LEU A 153 4.30 31.57 -19.08
CA LEU A 153 3.19 32.27 -18.42
C LEU A 153 3.58 32.75 -17.02
N GLN A 154 4.27 31.93 -16.23
CA GLN A 154 4.79 32.32 -14.92
C GLN A 154 5.83 33.46 -15.02
N ALA A 155 6.64 33.50 -16.09
CA ALA A 155 7.56 34.62 -16.33
C ALA A 155 6.79 35.91 -16.65
N GLN A 156 5.67 35.82 -17.36
CA GLN A 156 4.82 36.97 -17.63
C GLN A 156 4.20 37.57 -16.35
N ILE A 157 3.84 36.75 -15.36
CA ILE A 157 3.41 37.24 -14.04
C ILE A 157 4.52 38.04 -13.37
N LYS A 158 5.76 37.54 -13.40
CA LYS A 158 6.92 38.26 -12.84
C LYS A 158 7.20 39.59 -13.55
N SER A 159 6.78 39.71 -14.81
CA SER A 159 6.87 40.96 -15.58
C SER A 159 5.68 41.93 -15.36
N GLY A 160 4.73 41.57 -14.49
CA GLY A 160 3.61 42.43 -14.10
C GLY A 160 2.27 42.14 -14.78
N LYS A 161 2.15 41.06 -15.57
CA LYS A 161 0.82 40.61 -16.04
C LYS A 161 0.01 40.04 -14.88
N SER A 162 -1.30 40.26 -14.90
CA SER A 162 -2.19 39.70 -13.88
C SER A 162 -2.40 38.20 -14.07
N PHE A 163 -2.62 37.49 -12.97
CA PHE A 163 -2.91 36.06 -13.02
C PHE A 163 -4.23 35.80 -13.74
N GLU A 164 -5.23 36.65 -13.49
CA GLU A 164 -6.59 36.56 -13.99
C GLU A 164 -6.63 36.70 -15.52
N GLU A 165 -5.84 37.62 -16.09
CA GLU A 165 -5.70 37.77 -17.54
C GLU A 165 -5.09 36.51 -18.16
N LEU A 166 -4.04 35.97 -17.55
CA LEU A 166 -3.40 34.76 -18.06
C LEU A 166 -4.33 33.56 -17.95
N ALA A 167 -5.09 33.44 -16.86
CA ALA A 167 -6.06 32.38 -16.68
C ALA A 167 -7.18 32.46 -17.73
N ALA A 168 -7.77 33.65 -17.91
CA ALA A 168 -8.83 33.89 -18.88
C ALA A 168 -8.40 33.60 -20.32
N ASN A 169 -7.12 33.78 -20.65
CA ASN A 169 -6.61 33.57 -22.00
C ASN A 169 -6.04 32.16 -22.24
N PHE A 170 -5.37 31.56 -21.24
CA PHE A 170 -4.53 30.39 -21.44
C PHE A 170 -4.93 29.15 -20.65
N SER A 171 -5.83 29.26 -19.68
CA SER A 171 -6.36 28.09 -18.98
C SER A 171 -7.24 27.25 -19.90
N ASP A 172 -7.05 25.94 -19.82
CA ASP A 172 -7.87 24.92 -20.46
C ASP A 172 -9.02 24.45 -19.55
N ASP A 173 -9.09 24.93 -18.29
CA ASP A 173 -10.29 24.74 -17.46
C ASP A 173 -11.35 25.78 -17.80
N GLY A 174 -12.37 25.37 -18.57
CA GLY A 174 -13.46 26.25 -18.98
C GLY A 174 -14.24 26.87 -17.81
N THR A 175 -14.31 26.22 -16.65
CA THR A 175 -15.16 26.67 -15.54
C THR A 175 -14.53 27.84 -14.79
N SER A 176 -13.27 27.72 -14.40
CA SER A 176 -12.56 28.78 -13.67
C SER A 176 -12.04 29.87 -14.60
N LYS A 177 -11.74 29.55 -15.86
CA LYS A 177 -11.27 30.51 -16.89
C LYS A 177 -12.16 31.74 -16.99
N GLU A 178 -13.48 31.54 -17.03
CA GLU A 178 -14.47 32.65 -17.10
C GLU A 178 -14.45 33.55 -15.85
N LYS A 179 -13.87 33.07 -14.75
CA LYS A 179 -13.74 33.74 -13.46
C LYS A 179 -12.29 34.16 -13.16
N GLY A 180 -11.47 34.33 -14.18
CA GLY A 180 -10.06 34.69 -14.02
C GLY A 180 -9.22 33.60 -13.34
N GLY A 181 -9.59 32.34 -13.53
CA GLY A 181 -8.94 31.18 -12.91
C GLY A 181 -9.42 30.87 -11.50
N ARG A 182 -10.36 31.63 -10.93
CA ARG A 182 -10.86 31.39 -9.57
C ARG A 182 -11.73 30.13 -9.51
N VAL A 183 -11.26 29.14 -8.75
CA VAL A 183 -12.03 27.95 -8.38
C VAL A 183 -12.94 28.28 -7.20
N GLY A 184 -12.45 29.07 -6.26
CA GLY A 184 -13.15 29.42 -5.03
C GLY A 184 -12.64 28.61 -3.84
N TYR A 185 -13.41 28.64 -2.75
CA TYR A 185 -13.14 27.84 -1.57
C TYR A 185 -13.26 26.35 -1.87
N ILE A 186 -12.20 25.61 -1.54
CA ILE A 186 -12.18 24.15 -1.56
C ILE A 186 -12.11 23.61 -0.13
N THR A 187 -12.80 22.49 0.08
CA THR A 187 -12.74 21.70 1.31
C THR A 187 -11.87 20.47 1.07
N ALA A 188 -11.04 20.12 2.06
CA ALA A 188 -10.14 18.97 2.01
C ALA A 188 -10.84 17.64 1.73
N VAL A 189 -10.08 16.70 1.19
CA VAL A 189 -10.50 15.41 0.61
C VAL A 189 -11.19 15.61 -0.75
N LEU A 190 -10.43 16.17 -1.69
CA LEU A 190 -10.78 16.22 -3.10
C LEU A 190 -10.90 14.80 -3.69
N SER A 191 -11.60 14.71 -4.82
CA SER A 191 -11.79 13.47 -5.57
C SER A 191 -10.46 12.76 -5.87
N SER A 192 -10.53 11.44 -6.04
CA SER A 192 -9.36 10.62 -6.40
C SER A 192 -8.63 11.21 -7.61
N GLY A 193 -7.30 11.30 -7.51
CA GLY A 193 -6.43 11.90 -8.54
C GLY A 193 -6.06 13.37 -8.33
N PHE A 194 -6.58 14.03 -7.29
CA PHE A 194 -6.27 15.43 -6.95
C PHE A 194 -5.48 15.61 -5.65
N TYR A 195 -4.92 14.54 -5.08
CA TYR A 195 -4.19 14.60 -3.80
C TYR A 195 -3.02 15.60 -3.83
N ASP A 196 -2.23 15.61 -4.90
CA ASP A 196 -1.09 16.54 -5.01
C ASP A 196 -1.54 17.99 -5.18
N LEU A 197 -2.67 18.21 -5.87
CA LEU A 197 -3.26 19.53 -6.03
C LEU A 197 -3.81 20.05 -4.70
N GLU A 198 -4.54 19.22 -3.96
CA GLU A 198 -5.02 19.54 -2.62
C GLU A 198 -3.85 19.83 -1.68
N THR A 199 -2.84 18.96 -1.66
CA THR A 199 -1.67 19.12 -0.82
C THR A 199 -0.96 20.44 -1.11
N THR A 200 -0.81 20.78 -2.39
CA THR A 200 -0.23 22.06 -2.81
C THR A 200 -1.10 23.23 -2.34
N ALA A 201 -2.42 23.18 -2.52
CA ALA A 201 -3.34 24.24 -2.09
C ALA A 201 -3.28 24.52 -0.58
N TYR A 202 -3.16 23.47 0.25
CA TYR A 202 -3.09 23.60 1.70
C TYR A 202 -1.69 23.96 2.23
N GLN A 203 -0.63 23.81 1.43
CA GLN A 203 0.76 24.11 1.82
C GLN A 203 1.30 25.41 1.22
N ALA A 204 0.68 25.89 0.14
CA ALA A 204 1.11 27.09 -0.55
C ALA A 204 1.06 28.31 0.39
N PRO A 205 2.08 29.19 0.36
CA PRO A 205 1.99 30.48 1.02
C PRO A 205 0.84 31.31 0.43
N LEU A 206 0.17 32.08 1.28
CA LEU A 206 -0.94 32.93 0.86
C LEU A 206 -0.51 33.88 -0.27
N ASN A 207 -1.34 33.99 -1.31
CA ASN A 207 -1.12 34.84 -2.48
C ASN A 207 0.18 34.56 -3.26
N GLN A 208 0.71 33.33 -3.20
CA GLN A 208 1.82 32.92 -4.05
C GLN A 208 1.39 31.95 -5.13
N VAL A 209 1.99 32.12 -6.31
CA VAL A 209 1.87 31.19 -7.43
C VAL A 209 2.80 30.01 -7.19
N VAL A 210 2.26 28.80 -7.25
CA VAL A 210 2.97 27.53 -6.95
C VAL A 210 2.67 26.49 -8.02
N GLY A 211 3.55 25.50 -8.19
CA GLY A 211 3.44 24.48 -9.23
C GLY A 211 4.53 24.59 -10.30
N PRO A 212 4.43 23.82 -11.40
CA PRO A 212 3.26 23.05 -11.82
C PRO A 212 3.03 21.75 -11.04
N VAL A 213 1.76 21.42 -10.80
CA VAL A 213 1.27 20.19 -10.16
C VAL A 213 0.58 19.31 -11.19
N ARG A 214 0.95 18.03 -11.27
CA ARG A 214 0.40 17.08 -12.22
C ARG A 214 -0.85 16.38 -11.66
N THR A 215 -1.93 16.32 -12.43
CA THR A 215 -3.11 15.46 -12.17
C THR A 215 -3.39 14.59 -13.39
N SER A 216 -4.50 13.84 -13.42
CA SER A 216 -4.95 13.13 -14.63
C SER A 216 -5.41 14.06 -15.76
N LEU A 217 -5.83 15.30 -15.44
CA LEU A 217 -6.37 16.26 -16.41
C LEU A 217 -5.29 17.09 -17.10
N GLY A 218 -4.20 17.35 -16.40
CA GLY A 218 -3.16 18.23 -16.92
C GLY A 218 -2.16 18.64 -15.85
N TYR A 219 -1.53 19.78 -16.10
CA TYR A 219 -0.72 20.50 -15.13
C TYR A 219 -1.50 21.71 -14.63
N HIS A 220 -1.46 21.94 -13.32
CA HIS A 220 -2.11 23.07 -12.64
C HIS A 220 -1.05 23.92 -11.93
N TRP A 221 -1.26 25.24 -11.89
CA TRP A 221 -0.39 26.18 -11.19
C TRP A 221 -1.14 27.46 -10.83
#